data_AF-A0A1H4LQ44-F1
#
_entry.id   AF-A0A1H4LQ44-F1
#
_cell.length_a   1.000
_cell.length_b   1.000
_cell.length_c   1.000
_cell.angle_alpha   90.00
_cell.angle_beta   90.00
_cell.angle_gamma   90.00
#
_symmetry.space_group_name_H-M   'P 1'
#
loop_
_entity.id
_entity.type
_entity.pdbx_description
1 polymer ?
#
loop_
_entity_poly.entity_id
_entity_poly.type
_entity_poly.pdbx_seq_one_letter_code
_entity_poly.pdbx_strand_id
1 'polypeptide(L)'
;MTDFLETPEGPDWLHDSINALICGQNVTAPRAHGKSVALVTPQSLYEALAEHLGAQEHIAPLLTDNREYPIEQMICEVIADGRRVHRNAYDLAIAAIGQPKDEQHPTALHGIADSLIRPWANEYGRARAAEIAAGLAADRAEQQKADAA
;
A
#
# COMPACT_ATOMS: atom_id res chain seq x y z
N MET A 1 0.05 -16.49 17.07
CA MET A 1 -0.13 -16.31 15.61
C MET A 1 1.16 -15.68 15.13
N THR A 2 1.91 -16.33 14.25
CA THR A 2 3.16 -15.77 13.73
C THR A 2 2.86 -14.48 13.00
N ASP A 3 3.68 -13.44 13.21
CA ASP A 3 3.52 -12.18 12.49
C ASP A 3 3.78 -12.44 11.00
N PHE A 4 2.88 -11.95 10.13
CA PHE A 4 3.03 -12.16 8.69
C PHE A 4 4.34 -11.56 8.17
N LEU A 5 4.81 -10.46 8.76
CA LEU A 5 6.09 -9.84 8.37
C LEU A 5 7.32 -10.66 8.78
N GLU A 6 7.17 -11.66 9.64
CA GLU A 6 8.24 -12.59 10.02
C GLU A 6 8.29 -13.83 9.11
N THR A 7 7.35 -13.98 8.16
CA THR A 7 7.40 -15.05 7.16
C THR A 7 8.29 -14.64 5.98
N PRO A 8 8.74 -15.60 5.14
CA PRO A 8 9.50 -15.27 3.94
C PRO A 8 8.75 -14.35 2.96
N GLU A 9 7.42 -14.47 2.88
CA GLU A 9 6.58 -13.69 1.96
C GLU A 9 6.24 -12.29 2.49
N GLY A 10 6.28 -12.08 3.81
CA GLY A 10 5.86 -10.84 4.44
C GLY A 10 6.63 -9.60 3.99
N PRO A 11 7.97 -9.61 4.05
CA PRO A 11 8.80 -8.49 3.60
C PRO A 11 8.63 -8.16 2.11
N ASP A 12 8.56 -9.18 1.25
CA ASP A 12 8.36 -9.02 -0.19
C ASP A 12 6.99 -8.39 -0.47
N TRP A 13 5.93 -8.90 0.19
CA TRP A 13 4.59 -8.33 0.09
C TRP A 13 4.55 -6.85 0.53
N LEU A 14 5.25 -6.51 1.62
CA LEU A 14 5.28 -5.14 2.13
C LEU A 14 5.99 -4.22 1.13
N HIS A 15 7.12 -4.65 0.57
CA HIS A 15 7.85 -3.93 -0.46
C HIS A 15 6.97 -3.67 -1.70
N ASP A 16 6.34 -4.71 -2.22
CA ASP A 16 5.47 -4.61 -3.40
C ASP A 16 4.24 -3.73 -3.13
N SER A 17 3.67 -3.82 -1.94
CA SER A 17 2.51 -3.01 -1.54
C SER A 17 2.87 -1.53 -1.43
N ILE A 18 4.05 -1.19 -0.90
CA ILE A 18 4.54 0.19 -0.84
C ILE A 18 4.69 0.75 -2.26
N ASN A 19 5.34 0.01 -3.16
CA ASN A 19 5.53 0.43 -4.55
C ASN A 19 4.19 0.59 -5.28
N ALA A 20 3.27 -0.37 -5.10
CA ALA A 20 1.94 -0.31 -5.68
C ALA A 20 1.19 0.95 -5.22
N LEU A 21 1.23 1.25 -3.92
CA LEU A 21 0.55 2.43 -3.37
C LEU A 21 1.13 3.74 -3.90
N ILE A 22 2.47 3.85 -3.97
CA ILE A 22 3.15 5.03 -4.56
C ILE A 22 2.78 5.21 -6.03
N CYS A 23 2.64 4.11 -6.79
CA CYS A 23 2.18 4.11 -8.17
C CYS A 23 0.66 4.33 -8.33
N GLY A 24 -0.05 4.72 -7.27
CA GLY A 24 -1.48 5.04 -7.34
C GLY A 24 -2.40 3.81 -7.38
N GLN A 25 -1.92 2.64 -6.97
CA GLN A 25 -2.72 1.42 -6.89
C GLN A 25 -3.22 1.17 -5.46
N ASN A 26 -4.38 0.52 -5.33
CA ASN A 26 -4.85 0.08 -4.02
C ASN A 26 -4.00 -1.09 -3.51
N VAL A 27 -3.64 -1.06 -2.23
CA VAL A 27 -3.17 -2.26 -1.53
C VAL A 27 -4.40 -3.07 -1.16
N THR A 28 -4.44 -4.34 -1.57
CA THR A 28 -5.63 -5.18 -1.40
C THR A 28 -5.33 -6.48 -0.67
N ALA A 29 -6.34 -7.00 0.02
CA ALA A 29 -6.33 -8.36 0.55
C ALA A 29 -7.25 -9.26 -0.29
N PRO A 30 -6.86 -10.51 -0.52
CA PRO A 30 -7.71 -11.48 -1.20
C PRO A 30 -8.96 -11.81 -0.38
N ARG A 31 -10.02 -12.22 -1.06
CA ARG A 31 -11.27 -12.72 -0.50
C ARG A 31 -11.67 -13.99 -1.25
N ALA A 32 -12.56 -14.77 -0.64
CA ALA A 32 -13.09 -15.97 -1.26
C ALA A 32 -13.63 -15.69 -2.68
N HIS A 33 -13.48 -16.69 -3.56
CA HIS A 33 -13.93 -16.63 -4.96
C HIS A 33 -13.23 -15.56 -5.82
N GLY A 34 -11.93 -15.31 -5.56
CA GLY A 34 -11.10 -14.44 -6.39
C GLY A 34 -11.45 -12.95 -6.32
N LYS A 35 -12.17 -12.53 -5.29
CA LYS A 35 -12.44 -11.10 -5.02
C LYS A 35 -11.30 -10.51 -4.21
N SER A 36 -11.19 -9.19 -4.18
CA SER A 36 -10.26 -8.48 -3.30
C SER A 36 -10.95 -7.32 -2.60
N VAL A 37 -10.41 -6.93 -1.44
CA VAL A 37 -10.85 -5.76 -0.67
C VAL A 37 -9.68 -4.80 -0.53
N ALA A 38 -9.93 -3.50 -0.71
CA ALA A 38 -8.91 -2.47 -0.49
C ALA A 38 -8.62 -2.34 1.02
N LEU A 39 -7.35 -2.46 1.38
CA LEU A 39 -6.83 -2.24 2.72
C LEU A 39 -6.38 -0.78 2.87
N VAL A 40 -5.63 -0.30 1.88
CA VAL A 40 -5.14 1.08 1.80
C VAL A 40 -5.37 1.58 0.37
N THR A 41 -5.86 2.81 0.26
CA THR A 41 -6.09 3.46 -1.05
C THR A 41 -5.09 4.60 -1.24
N PRO A 42 -4.82 5.04 -2.48
CA PRO A 42 -3.98 6.21 -2.75
C PRO A 42 -4.45 7.47 -2.01
N GLN A 43 -5.76 7.63 -1.82
CA GLN A 43 -6.32 8.75 -1.05
C GLN A 43 -5.77 8.81 0.38
N SER A 44 -5.62 7.66 1.04
CA SER A 44 -5.02 7.58 2.38
C SER A 44 -3.54 7.98 2.38
N LEU A 45 -2.81 7.68 1.29
CA LEU A 45 -1.42 8.13 1.13
C LEU A 45 -1.35 9.65 0.96
N TYR A 46 -2.25 10.22 0.16
CA TYR A 46 -2.28 11.67 -0.08
C TYR A 46 -2.61 12.43 1.21
N GLU A 47 -3.57 11.94 1.99
CA GLU A 47 -3.91 12.51 3.29
C GLU A 47 -2.72 12.46 4.26
N ALA A 48 -2.05 11.31 4.38
CA ALA A 48 -0.87 11.17 5.23
C ALA A 48 0.30 12.04 4.77
N LEU A 49 0.45 12.22 3.45
CA LEU A 49 1.46 13.12 2.90
C LEU A 49 1.15 14.59 3.21
N ALA A 50 -0.12 15.01 3.11
CA ALA A 50 -0.54 16.35 3.47
C ALA A 50 -0.28 16.64 4.97
N GLU A 51 -0.53 15.66 5.84
CA GLU A 51 -0.17 15.73 7.26
C GLU A 51 1.34 15.87 7.45
N HIS A 52 2.14 15.03 6.79
CA HIS A 52 3.60 15.07 6.86
C HIS A 52 4.18 16.41 6.39
N LEU A 53 3.59 17.04 5.37
CA LEU A 53 3.98 18.35 4.87
C LEU A 53 3.57 19.52 5.79
N GLY A 54 2.85 19.26 6.89
CA GLY A 54 2.35 20.29 7.79
C GLY A 54 1.19 21.10 7.21
N ALA A 55 0.54 20.61 6.14
CA ALA A 55 -0.58 21.30 5.48
C ALA A 55 -1.90 21.23 6.28
N GLN A 56 -1.90 20.60 7.46
CA GLN A 56 -3.07 20.56 8.34
C GLN A 56 -3.24 21.82 9.19
N GLU A 57 -2.16 22.51 9.60
CA GLU A 57 -2.24 23.64 10.56
C GLU A 57 -2.65 24.99 9.93
N HIS A 58 -2.66 25.10 8.59
CA HIS A 58 -2.97 26.35 7.87
C HIS A 58 -4.31 26.36 7.12
N ILE A 59 -5.13 25.30 7.22
CA ILE A 59 -6.31 25.13 6.38
C ILE A 59 -7.56 25.16 7.25
N ALA A 60 -8.44 26.13 6.98
CA ALA A 60 -9.63 26.43 7.74
C ALA A 60 -10.53 25.19 7.95
N PRO A 61 -11.26 25.08 9.07
CA PRO A 61 -12.12 23.95 9.43
C PRO A 61 -13.30 23.63 8.47
N LEU A 62 -13.34 24.20 7.27
CA LEU A 62 -14.54 24.28 6.41
C LEU A 62 -14.53 23.32 5.21
N LEU A 63 -13.52 22.45 5.04
CA LEU A 63 -13.36 21.61 3.83
C LEU A 63 -13.07 20.11 4.14
N THR A 64 -13.62 19.55 5.22
CA THR A 64 -13.20 18.22 5.70
C THR A 64 -13.75 17.03 4.92
N ASP A 65 -14.92 17.15 4.28
CA ASP A 65 -15.63 15.93 3.82
C ASP A 65 -15.36 15.56 2.35
N ASN A 66 -14.70 16.42 1.58
CA ASN A 66 -14.36 16.20 0.16
C ASN A 66 -12.99 16.80 -0.19
N ARG A 67 -12.00 16.61 0.69
CA ARG A 67 -10.67 17.20 0.48
C ARG A 67 -9.95 16.49 -0.66
N GLU A 68 -9.73 17.22 -1.75
CA GLU A 68 -8.83 16.84 -2.81
C GLU A 68 -7.39 17.16 -2.41
N TYR A 69 -6.46 16.29 -2.76
CA TYR A 69 -5.02 16.41 -2.45
C TYR A 69 -4.18 16.50 -3.74
N PRO A 70 -4.41 17.50 -4.61
CA PRO A 70 -3.79 17.55 -5.93
C PRO A 70 -2.27 17.76 -5.87
N ILE A 71 -1.76 18.44 -4.84
CA ILE A 71 -0.32 18.66 -4.67
C ILE A 71 0.36 17.35 -4.24
N GLU A 72 -0.24 16.65 -3.29
CA GLU A 72 0.25 15.37 -2.78
C GLU A 72 0.18 14.29 -3.85
N GLN A 73 -0.90 14.25 -4.64
CA GLN A 73 -1.01 13.37 -5.80
C GLN A 73 0.10 13.66 -6.81
N MET A 74 0.32 14.93 -7.18
CA MET A 74 1.40 15.31 -8.11
C MET A 74 2.78 14.88 -7.58
N ILE A 75 3.04 15.05 -6.28
CA ILE A 75 4.29 14.60 -5.65
C ILE A 75 4.45 13.08 -5.75
N CYS A 76 3.38 12.32 -5.49
CA CYS A 76 3.40 10.86 -5.63
C CYS A 76 3.70 10.43 -7.07
N GLU A 77 3.02 11.04 -8.06
CA GLU A 77 3.24 10.75 -9.48
C GLU A 77 4.69 11.02 -9.90
N VAL A 78 5.23 12.18 -9.54
CA VAL A 78 6.62 12.56 -9.85
C VAL A 78 7.63 11.58 -9.23
N ILE A 79 7.36 11.11 -8.00
CA ILE A 79 8.24 10.14 -7.32
C ILE A 79 8.10 8.75 -7.94
N ALA A 80 6.90 8.32 -8.31
CA ALA A 80 6.63 7.05 -8.97
C ALA A 80 7.35 6.93 -10.33
N ASP A 81 7.31 7.99 -11.14
CA ASP A 81 8.05 8.05 -12.41
C ASP A 81 9.57 8.10 -12.22
N GLY A 82 9.98 8.62 -11.06
CA GLY A 82 11.36 8.62 -10.63
C GLY A 82 12.24 9.66 -11.35
N ARG A 83 13.48 9.74 -10.85
CA ARG A 83 14.43 10.79 -11.24
C ARG A 83 14.78 10.83 -12.73
N ARG A 84 14.67 9.70 -13.43
CA ARG A 84 15.05 9.60 -14.85
C ARG A 84 14.05 10.32 -15.76
N VAL A 85 12.78 10.35 -15.39
CA VAL A 85 11.72 10.96 -16.19
C VAL A 85 11.63 12.45 -15.89
N HIS A 86 11.68 12.82 -14.61
CA HIS A 86 11.42 14.19 -14.16
C HIS A 86 12.51 14.75 -13.25
N ARG A 87 13.79 14.68 -13.64
CA ARG A 87 14.95 14.99 -12.78
C ARG A 87 14.75 16.17 -11.80
N ASN A 88 14.41 17.35 -12.31
CA ASN A 88 14.27 18.54 -11.47
C ASN A 88 13.02 18.49 -10.58
N ALA A 89 11.88 18.03 -11.11
CA ALA A 89 10.66 17.92 -10.33
C ALA A 89 10.80 16.83 -9.26
N TYR A 90 11.46 15.72 -9.58
CA TYR A 90 11.81 14.67 -8.64
C TYR A 90 12.71 15.20 -7.53
N ASP A 91 13.80 15.89 -7.87
CA ASP A 91 14.72 16.46 -6.87
C ASP A 91 13.99 17.48 -5.97
N LEU A 92 13.06 18.26 -6.52
CA LEU A 92 12.18 19.16 -5.74
C LEU A 92 11.19 18.41 -4.86
N ALA A 93 10.57 17.34 -5.37
CA ALA A 93 9.63 16.51 -4.61
C ALA A 93 10.33 15.85 -3.42
N ILE A 94 11.53 15.28 -3.62
CA ILE A 94 12.36 14.75 -2.54
C ILE A 94 12.75 15.84 -1.53
N ALA A 95 13.10 17.04 -2.00
CA ALA A 95 13.40 18.15 -1.09
C ALA A 95 12.19 18.57 -0.26
N ALA A 96 10.99 18.59 -0.86
CA ALA A 96 9.75 18.97 -0.18
C ALA A 96 9.34 17.99 0.91
N ILE A 97 9.40 16.68 0.62
CA ILE A 97 9.02 15.65 1.60
C ILE A 97 10.13 15.35 2.62
N GLY A 98 11.35 15.81 2.35
CA GLY A 98 12.52 15.56 3.18
C GLY A 98 13.20 14.22 2.93
N GLN A 99 14.21 13.93 3.76
CA GLN A 99 15.01 12.71 3.66
C GLN A 99 14.26 11.52 4.31
N PRO A 100 14.50 10.29 3.83
CA PRO A 100 14.02 9.10 4.53
C PRO A 100 14.54 9.06 5.98
N LYS A 101 13.72 8.53 6.89
CA LYS A 101 14.04 8.45 8.33
C LYS A 101 14.98 7.28 8.67
N ASP A 102 15.05 6.29 7.80
CA ASP A 102 15.87 5.08 7.93
C ASP A 102 16.51 4.71 6.59
N GLU A 103 17.48 3.80 6.64
CA GLU A 103 18.19 3.31 5.45
C GLU A 103 17.36 2.30 4.63
N GLN A 104 16.21 1.85 5.16
CA GLN A 104 15.37 0.83 4.52
C GLN A 104 14.48 1.45 3.45
N HIS A 105 14.15 2.75 3.58
CA HIS A 105 13.27 3.45 2.67
C HIS A 105 14.04 4.38 1.72
N PRO A 106 13.83 4.25 0.40
CA PRO A 106 14.49 5.11 -0.59
C PRO A 106 14.14 6.61 -0.46
N THR A 107 12.93 6.92 0.02
CA THR A 107 12.44 8.30 0.19
C THR A 107 11.55 8.39 1.42
N ALA A 108 11.31 9.60 1.94
CA ALA A 108 10.36 9.81 3.03
C ALA A 108 8.95 9.29 2.70
N LEU A 109 8.55 9.35 1.42
CA LEU A 109 7.26 8.81 0.94
C LEU A 109 7.15 7.31 1.16
N HIS A 110 8.25 6.55 0.99
CA HIS A 110 8.24 5.11 1.24
C HIS A 110 8.02 4.80 2.74
N GLY A 111 8.58 5.60 3.64
CA GLY A 111 8.33 5.45 5.08
C GLY A 111 6.91 5.83 5.49
N ILE A 112 6.30 6.83 4.83
CA ILE A 112 4.89 7.18 5.03
C ILE A 112 4.00 6.02 4.54
N ALA A 113 4.24 5.50 3.34
CA ALA A 113 3.52 4.37 2.79
C ALA A 113 3.69 3.10 3.65
N ASP A 114 4.89 2.81 4.14
CA ASP A 114 5.13 1.71 5.08
C ASP A 114 4.29 1.85 6.35
N SER A 115 4.28 3.05 6.95
CA SER A 115 3.50 3.32 8.17
C SER A 115 1.99 3.10 7.97
N LEU A 116 1.48 3.36 6.76
CA LEU A 116 0.08 3.09 6.41
C LEU A 116 -0.20 1.60 6.16
N ILE A 117 0.72 0.88 5.53
CA ILE A 117 0.50 -0.50 5.06
C ILE A 117 0.80 -1.53 6.15
N ARG A 118 1.91 -1.35 6.88
CA ARG A 118 2.43 -2.29 7.88
C ARG A 118 1.37 -2.79 8.88
N PRO A 119 0.45 -1.96 9.41
CA PRO A 119 -0.61 -2.43 10.31
C PRO A 119 -1.54 -3.50 9.69
N TRP A 120 -1.68 -3.52 8.37
CA TRP A 120 -2.54 -4.45 7.65
C TRP A 120 -1.87 -5.78 7.29
N ALA A 121 -0.57 -5.94 7.53
CA ALA A 121 0.18 -7.12 7.14
C ALA A 121 -0.43 -8.42 7.67
N ASN A 122 -0.80 -8.43 8.95
CA ASN A 122 -1.41 -9.59 9.58
C ASN A 122 -2.82 -9.88 9.07
N GLU A 123 -3.57 -8.86 8.64
CA GLU A 123 -4.87 -9.06 8.00
C GLU A 123 -4.71 -9.66 6.60
N TYR A 124 -3.78 -9.13 5.80
CA TYR A 124 -3.43 -9.71 4.51
C TYR A 124 -2.99 -11.18 4.64
N GLY A 125 -2.06 -11.48 5.55
CA GLY A 125 -1.56 -12.84 5.76
C GLY A 125 -2.67 -13.83 6.13
N ARG A 126 -3.61 -13.43 7.00
CA ARG A 126 -4.80 -14.25 7.31
C ARG A 126 -5.69 -14.45 6.09
N ALA A 127 -5.95 -13.39 5.34
CA ALA A 127 -6.79 -13.44 4.15
C ALA A 127 -6.19 -14.37 3.07
N ARG A 128 -4.88 -14.27 2.85
CA ARG A 128 -4.13 -15.11 1.91
C ARG A 128 -4.15 -16.59 2.32
N ALA A 129 -3.92 -16.89 3.59
CA ALA A 129 -4.00 -18.25 4.11
C ALA A 129 -5.42 -18.86 3.93
N ALA A 130 -6.46 -18.06 4.18
CA ALA A 130 -7.84 -18.49 4.00
C ALA A 130 -8.18 -18.76 2.52
N GLU A 131 -7.69 -17.93 1.60
CA GLU A 131 -7.86 -18.14 0.16
C GLU A 131 -7.20 -19.45 -0.31
N ILE A 132 -5.95 -19.70 0.10
CA ILE A 132 -5.24 -20.95 -0.24
C ILE A 132 -5.99 -22.17 0.32
N ALA A 133 -6.43 -22.10 1.58
CA ALA A 133 -7.18 -23.18 2.20
C ALA A 133 -8.51 -23.47 1.45
N ALA A 134 -9.20 -22.44 0.98
CA ALA A 134 -10.41 -22.58 0.19
C ALA A 134 -10.13 -23.24 -1.18
N GLY A 135 -9.05 -22.86 -1.85
CA GLY A 135 -8.61 -23.49 -3.11
C GLY A 135 -8.31 -24.98 -2.92
N LEU A 136 -7.50 -25.32 -1.92
CA LEU A 136 -7.17 -26.72 -1.60
C LEU A 136 -8.41 -27.56 -1.24
N ALA A 137 -9.40 -26.96 -0.58
CA ALA A 137 -10.66 -27.64 -0.28
C ALA A 137 -11.50 -27.91 -1.53
N ALA A 138 -11.53 -26.95 -2.48
CA ALA A 138 -12.21 -27.13 -3.76
C ALA A 138 -11.56 -28.24 -4.59
N ASP A 139 -10.23 -28.27 -4.68
CA ASP A 139 -9.49 -29.29 -5.42
C ASP A 139 -9.76 -30.70 -4.86
N ARG A 140 -9.76 -30.85 -3.53
CA ARG A 140 -10.09 -32.12 -2.87
C ARG A 140 -11.52 -32.55 -3.13
N ALA A 141 -12.48 -31.62 -3.11
CA ALA A 141 -13.87 -31.93 -3.38
C ALA A 141 -14.07 -32.38 -4.83
N GLU A 142 -13.33 -31.82 -5.78
CA GLU A 142 -13.37 -32.23 -7.18
C GLU A 142 -12.73 -33.61 -7.38
N GLN A 143 -11.60 -33.88 -6.74
CA GLN A 143 -10.97 -35.21 -6.76
C GLN A 143 -11.91 -36.28 -6.21
N GLN A 144 -12.61 -36.02 -5.10
CA GLN A 144 -13.57 -36.97 -4.53
C GLN A 144 -14.74 -37.27 -5.45
N LYS A 145 -15.22 -36.29 -6.24
CA LYS A 145 -16.24 -36.52 -7.24
C LYS A 145 -15.72 -37.36 -8.41
N ALA A 146 -14.49 -37.08 -8.86
CA ALA A 146 -13.85 -37.83 -9.93
C ALA A 146 -13.59 -39.29 -9.52
N ASP A 147 -13.16 -39.54 -8.28
CA ASP A 147 -12.92 -40.89 -7.76
C ASP A 147 -14.21 -41.68 -7.49
N ALA A 148 -15.35 -41.00 -7.34
CA ALA A 148 -16.66 -41.60 -7.10
C ALA A 148 -17.48 -41.85 -8.39
N ALA A 149 -16.96 -41.47 -9.55
CA ALA A 149 -17.58 -41.62 -10.88
C ALA A 149 -16.97 -42.79 -11.66
#